data_AF-A0A7Y5PYY4-F1
#
_entry.id   AF-A0A7Y5PYY4-F1
#
_cell.length_a   1.000
_cell.length_b   1.000
_cell.length_c   1.000
_cell.angle_alpha   90.00
_cell.angle_beta   90.00
_cell.angle_gamma   90.00
#
_symmetry.space_group_name_H-M   'P 1'
#
loop_
_entity.id
_entity.type
_entity.pdbx_description
1 polymer ?
#
loop_
_entity_poly.entity_id
_entity_poly.type
_entity_poly.pdbx_seq_one_letter_code
_entity_poly.pdbx_strand_id
1 'polypeptide(L)'
;ALRALSFDLLGRPPLEAERTQWLGRSRDELVAEWLGSREAWTQWVEEQLYYFLLIDNFRPENERVDALPGLLAAGRLDVRSAIHRITLSPSFDQRNPGADTFVTVVMEQLNGIRVQKSVRELDVGKQIYDGRPGTFLGKSGATQSDLLRIAIEDRSFAQTFLAREYRRIVRAEPDKTRFADEVRRFQRDPGEFRAIFAGWFASAEWEARVRSRVTAPNRLWIQALYVDLLGRPPQADEARRLRTALDGLSDTGPLRSVLARVLIDSGAVKVPEKATISDPTAWVAGLFKRLFGREASAEELREFVTAFHDPACRPQTVLYALVTHPEYQTY
;
A
#
# COMPACT_ATOMS: atom_id res chain seq x y z
N ALA A 1 -13.50 -4.30 9.25
CA ALA A 1 -13.41 -2.86 8.87
C ALA A 1 -12.09 -2.23 9.32
N LEU A 2 -11.81 -2.12 10.63
CA LEU A 2 -10.58 -1.48 11.16
C LEU A 2 -9.29 -2.05 10.53
N ARG A 3 -9.13 -3.38 10.53
CA ARG A 3 -7.95 -4.05 9.94
C ARG A 3 -7.75 -3.69 8.46
N ALA A 4 -8.81 -3.74 7.66
CA ALA A 4 -8.75 -3.39 6.24
C ALA A 4 -8.36 -1.92 6.02
N LEU A 5 -8.95 -1.02 6.81
CA LEU A 5 -8.61 0.41 6.77
C LEU A 5 -7.14 0.65 7.14
N SER A 6 -6.63 -0.04 8.17
CA SER A 6 -5.21 0.05 8.56
C SER A 6 -4.29 -0.48 7.46
N PHE A 7 -4.66 -1.54 6.74
CA PHE A 7 -3.88 -1.98 5.57
C PHE A 7 -3.84 -0.93 4.47
N ASP A 8 -4.97 -0.30 4.17
CA ASP A 8 -5.08 0.67 3.08
C ASP A 8 -4.31 1.97 3.36
N LEU A 9 -4.34 2.42 4.61
CA LEU A 9 -3.76 3.69 5.03
C LEU A 9 -2.37 3.55 5.66
N LEU A 10 -2.13 2.52 6.47
CA LEU A 10 -0.87 2.33 7.20
C LEU A 10 -0.01 1.19 6.64
N GLY A 11 -0.54 0.36 5.74
CA GLY A 11 0.20 -0.76 5.14
C GLY A 11 0.38 -1.97 6.07
N ARG A 12 -0.29 -1.95 7.23
CA ARG A 12 -0.15 -2.96 8.29
C ARG A 12 -1.44 -3.03 9.13
N PRO A 13 -1.68 -4.13 9.87
CA PRO A 13 -2.73 -4.14 10.88
C PRO A 13 -2.38 -3.23 12.08
N PRO A 14 -3.37 -2.87 12.90
CA PRO A 14 -3.12 -2.09 14.11
C PRO A 14 -2.31 -2.89 15.13
N LEU A 15 -1.35 -2.22 15.79
CA LEU A 15 -0.69 -2.71 16.99
C LEU A 15 -1.72 -2.92 18.11
N GLU A 16 -1.36 -3.67 19.14
CA GLU A 16 -2.28 -3.96 20.26
C GLU A 16 -2.75 -2.69 20.99
N ALA A 17 -1.82 -1.78 21.29
CA ALA A 17 -2.14 -0.49 21.93
C ALA A 17 -3.03 0.38 21.02
N GLU A 18 -2.71 0.46 19.74
CA GLU A 18 -3.48 1.20 18.74
C GLU A 18 -4.89 0.64 18.59
N ARG A 19 -5.02 -0.69 18.55
CA ARG A 19 -6.33 -1.36 18.47
C ARG A 19 -7.19 -0.98 19.66
N THR A 20 -6.64 -1.00 20.86
CA THR A 20 -7.36 -0.60 22.07
C THR A 20 -7.82 0.86 22.01
N GLN A 21 -6.97 1.74 21.47
CA GLN A 21 -7.28 3.16 21.30
C GLN A 21 -8.36 3.41 20.22
N TRP A 22 -8.37 2.61 19.16
CA TRP A 22 -9.21 2.86 17.98
C TRP A 22 -10.53 2.10 17.98
N LEU A 23 -10.65 1.04 18.77
CA LEU A 23 -11.92 0.32 18.93
C LEU A 23 -13.00 1.27 19.47
N GLY A 24 -14.16 1.26 18.80
CA GLY A 24 -15.30 2.12 19.14
C GLY A 24 -15.30 3.49 18.45
N ARG A 25 -14.20 3.91 17.82
CA ARG A 25 -14.15 5.15 17.04
C ARG A 25 -14.81 4.98 15.68
N SER A 26 -15.34 6.08 15.14
CA SER A 26 -15.95 6.05 13.81
C SER A 26 -14.88 5.93 12.73
N ARG A 27 -15.27 5.38 11.56
CA ARG A 27 -14.36 5.29 10.41
C ARG A 27 -13.85 6.68 9.99
N ASP A 28 -14.72 7.67 9.97
CA ASP A 28 -14.38 9.02 9.51
C ASP A 28 -13.38 9.70 10.45
N GLU A 29 -13.52 9.50 11.76
CA GLU A 29 -12.54 9.96 12.75
C GLU A 29 -11.15 9.34 12.52
N LEU A 30 -11.11 8.02 12.26
CA LEU A 30 -9.85 7.31 12.01
C LEU A 30 -9.20 7.74 10.69
N VAL A 31 -9.99 7.89 9.63
CA VAL A 31 -9.51 8.39 8.33
C VAL A 31 -8.95 9.80 8.48
N ALA A 32 -9.67 10.70 9.16
CA ALA A 32 -9.20 12.07 9.37
C ALA A 32 -7.90 12.11 10.17
N GLU A 33 -7.80 11.33 11.25
CA GLU A 33 -6.60 11.22 12.08
C GLU A 33 -5.40 10.68 11.28
N TRP A 34 -5.57 9.56 10.58
CA TRP A 34 -4.45 8.94 9.85
C TRP A 34 -4.03 9.76 8.64
N LEU A 35 -4.95 10.40 7.92
CA LEU A 35 -4.57 11.33 6.84
C LEU A 35 -3.86 12.59 7.36
N GLY A 36 -3.94 12.88 8.67
CA GLY A 36 -3.11 13.87 9.35
C GLY A 36 -1.77 13.34 9.85
N SER A 37 -1.52 12.03 9.79
CA SER A 37 -0.33 11.39 10.36
C SER A 37 0.80 11.22 9.34
N ARG A 38 2.04 11.30 9.82
CA ARG A 38 3.21 11.00 8.97
C ARG A 38 3.18 9.57 8.45
N GLU A 39 2.71 8.62 9.25
CA GLU A 39 2.73 7.20 8.93
C GLU A 39 1.88 6.86 7.71
N ALA A 40 0.66 7.41 7.60
CA ALA A 40 -0.17 7.13 6.44
C ALA A 40 0.45 7.64 5.14
N TRP A 41 1.11 8.79 5.21
CA TRP A 41 1.83 9.35 4.06
C TRP A 41 3.16 8.63 3.79
N THR A 42 3.79 8.02 4.79
CA THR A 42 4.92 7.10 4.57
C THR A 42 4.44 5.92 3.74
N GLN A 43 3.35 5.26 4.15
CA GLN A 43 2.78 4.16 3.37
C GLN A 43 2.40 4.61 1.96
N TRP A 44 1.74 5.76 1.82
CA TRP A 44 1.40 6.29 0.50
C TRP A 44 2.64 6.53 -0.38
N VAL A 45 3.73 7.09 0.17
CA VAL A 45 4.98 7.27 -0.57
C VAL A 45 5.58 5.91 -0.98
N GLU A 46 5.58 4.91 -0.09
CA GLU A 46 6.03 3.55 -0.43
C GLU A 46 5.21 2.94 -1.59
N GLU A 47 3.90 3.20 -1.63
CA GLU A 47 3.05 2.80 -2.75
C GLU A 47 3.50 3.45 -4.07
N GLN A 48 3.87 4.72 -4.03
CA GLN A 48 4.36 5.44 -5.22
C GLN A 48 5.71 4.92 -5.67
N LEU A 49 6.66 4.72 -4.74
CA LEU A 49 7.97 4.17 -5.05
C LEU A 49 7.85 2.77 -5.66
N TYR A 50 6.96 1.93 -5.12
CA TYR A 50 6.69 0.62 -5.68
C TYR A 50 6.10 0.69 -7.09
N TYR A 51 5.15 1.59 -7.33
CA TYR A 51 4.54 1.78 -8.65
C TYR A 51 5.57 2.17 -9.72
N PHE A 52 6.51 3.07 -9.39
CA PHE A 52 7.58 3.49 -10.29
C PHE A 52 8.79 2.53 -10.29
N LEU A 53 8.71 1.39 -9.60
CA LEU A 53 9.79 0.42 -9.42
C LEU A 53 11.08 1.05 -8.86
N LEU A 54 10.92 2.09 -8.03
CA LEU A 54 11.98 2.78 -7.28
C LEU A 54 12.19 2.11 -5.92
N ILE A 55 12.53 0.83 -6.00
CA ILE A 55 12.74 -0.06 -4.87
C ILE A 55 14.15 -0.65 -4.94
N ASP A 56 14.61 -1.23 -3.83
CA ASP A 56 15.94 -1.82 -3.70
C ASP A 56 17.05 -0.85 -4.18
N ASN A 57 17.78 -1.21 -5.24
CA ASN A 57 18.91 -0.42 -5.76
C ASN A 57 18.47 0.91 -6.40
N PHE A 58 17.19 1.09 -6.70
CA PHE A 58 16.63 2.31 -7.29
C PHE A 58 15.80 3.11 -6.29
N ARG A 59 15.90 2.80 -4.99
CA ARG A 59 15.23 3.59 -3.97
C ARG A 59 15.94 4.96 -3.85
N PRO A 60 15.21 6.09 -3.84
CA PRO A 60 15.81 7.38 -3.58
C PRO A 60 16.25 7.48 -2.11
N GLU A 61 17.51 7.84 -1.88
CA GLU A 61 18.10 8.06 -0.54
C GLU A 61 18.37 9.55 -0.26
N ASN A 62 17.64 10.44 -0.92
CA ASN A 62 17.82 11.89 -0.75
C ASN A 62 16.79 12.50 0.19
N GLU A 63 17.24 13.49 0.96
CA GLU A 63 16.44 14.18 1.98
C GLU A 63 15.11 14.74 1.43
N ARG A 64 15.07 15.14 0.15
CA ARG A 64 13.85 15.70 -0.46
C ARG A 64 12.73 14.67 -0.58
N VAL A 65 13.04 13.40 -0.84
CA VAL A 65 12.08 12.30 -0.90
C VAL A 65 11.74 11.82 0.52
N ASP A 66 12.73 11.72 1.40
CA ASP A 66 12.53 11.28 2.79
C ASP A 66 11.65 12.24 3.60
N ALA A 67 11.66 13.53 3.27
CA ALA A 67 10.82 14.54 3.89
C ALA A 67 9.35 14.52 3.43
N LEU A 68 9.02 13.85 2.32
CA LEU A 68 7.68 13.89 1.72
C LEU A 68 6.56 13.49 2.70
N PRO A 69 6.67 12.40 3.48
CA PRO A 69 5.60 12.01 4.40
C PRO A 69 5.25 13.11 5.41
N GLY A 70 6.25 13.80 5.96
CA GLY A 70 6.03 14.89 6.92
C GLY A 70 5.41 16.13 6.27
N LEU A 71 5.85 16.48 5.06
CA LEU A 71 5.31 17.62 4.31
C LEU A 71 3.86 17.38 3.87
N LEU A 72 3.55 16.17 3.41
CA LEU A 72 2.20 15.75 3.03
C LEU A 72 1.27 15.73 4.25
N ALA A 73 1.70 15.17 5.38
CA ALA A 73 0.92 15.15 6.63
C ALA A 73 0.56 16.56 7.09
N ALA A 74 1.53 17.48 7.08
CA ALA A 74 1.35 18.88 7.46
C ALA A 74 0.62 19.73 6.41
N GLY A 75 0.25 19.18 5.25
CA GLY A 75 -0.40 19.93 4.17
C GLY A 75 0.50 21.00 3.53
N ARG A 76 1.82 20.93 3.72
CA ARG A 76 2.80 21.87 3.16
C ARG A 76 3.23 21.50 1.73
N LEU A 77 2.84 20.32 1.28
CA LEU A 77 3.08 19.80 -0.06
C LEU A 77 1.87 18.98 -0.46
N ASP A 78 1.41 19.13 -1.70
CA ASP A 78 0.36 18.30 -2.27
C ASP A 78 0.94 17.05 -2.96
N VAL A 79 0.08 16.08 -3.29
CA VAL A 79 0.53 14.82 -3.90
C VAL A 79 1.06 14.98 -5.33
N ARG A 80 0.58 15.96 -6.11
CA ARG A 80 1.11 16.22 -7.45
C ARG A 80 2.56 16.68 -7.35
N SER A 81 2.85 17.60 -6.44
CA SER A 81 4.19 18.06 -6.12
C SER A 81 5.07 16.95 -5.54
N ALA A 82 4.52 16.04 -4.73
CA ALA A 82 5.25 14.87 -4.23
C ALA A 82 5.65 13.91 -5.36
N ILE A 83 4.74 13.58 -6.28
CA ILE A 83 5.05 12.75 -7.45
C ILE A 83 6.14 13.41 -8.29
N HIS A 84 6.05 14.72 -8.53
CA HIS A 84 7.08 15.46 -9.27
C HIS A 84 8.47 15.32 -8.63
N ARG A 85 8.57 15.41 -7.30
CA ARG A 85 9.83 15.21 -6.58
C ARG A 85 10.36 13.77 -6.69
N ILE A 86 9.48 12.78 -6.65
CA ILE A 86 9.85 11.37 -6.83
C ILE A 86 10.42 11.15 -8.24
N THR A 87 9.72 11.62 -9.27
CA THR A 87 10.11 11.43 -10.68
C THR A 87 11.31 12.28 -11.10
N LEU A 88 11.60 13.37 -10.39
CA LEU A 88 12.80 14.19 -10.60
C LEU A 88 14.02 13.62 -9.88
N SER A 89 13.88 12.55 -9.08
CA SER A 89 15.01 11.97 -8.38
C SER A 89 15.99 11.30 -9.35
N PRO A 90 17.31 11.33 -9.06
CA PRO A 90 18.30 10.60 -9.84
C PRO A 90 17.99 9.10 -9.98
N SER A 91 17.35 8.51 -8.97
CA SER A 91 16.97 7.09 -8.99
C SER A 91 15.91 6.80 -10.06
N PHE A 92 15.02 7.74 -10.35
CA PHE A 92 14.03 7.58 -11.43
C PHE A 92 14.69 7.60 -12.81
N ASP A 93 15.69 8.45 -13.00
CA ASP A 93 16.51 8.49 -14.21
C ASP A 93 17.35 7.20 -14.37
N GLN A 94 18.04 6.78 -13.32
CA GLN A 94 18.82 5.53 -13.29
C GLN A 94 17.98 4.29 -13.57
N ARG A 95 16.74 4.26 -13.07
CA ARG A 95 15.80 3.15 -13.30
C ARG A 95 15.31 3.10 -14.75
N ASN A 96 15.28 4.26 -15.43
CA ASN A 96 14.71 4.41 -16.76
C ASN A 96 15.75 5.04 -17.71
N PRO A 97 16.88 4.36 -17.97
CA PRO A 97 18.01 4.96 -18.64
C PRO A 97 17.70 5.28 -20.11
N GLY A 98 18.10 6.48 -20.52
CA GLY A 98 18.00 6.97 -21.90
C GLY A 98 16.64 7.58 -22.23
N ALA A 99 16.65 8.48 -23.22
CA ALA A 99 15.49 9.29 -23.60
C ALA A 99 14.25 8.44 -23.96
N ASP A 100 14.42 7.33 -24.68
CA ASP A 100 13.31 6.48 -25.11
C ASP A 100 12.58 5.82 -23.93
N THR A 101 13.33 5.15 -23.04
CA THR A 101 12.78 4.51 -21.84
C THR A 101 12.15 5.56 -20.92
N PHE A 102 12.86 6.65 -20.64
CA PHE A 102 12.42 7.68 -19.72
C PHE A 102 11.09 8.31 -20.17
N VAL A 103 11.03 8.78 -21.42
CA VAL A 103 9.83 9.46 -21.95
C VAL A 103 8.67 8.47 -22.08
N THR A 104 8.94 7.22 -22.45
CA THR A 104 7.91 6.17 -22.49
C THR A 104 7.29 5.96 -21.11
N VAL A 105 8.10 5.81 -20.07
CA VAL A 105 7.62 5.64 -18.70
C VAL A 105 6.84 6.86 -18.22
N VAL A 106 7.30 8.08 -18.53
CA VAL A 106 6.55 9.31 -18.24
C VAL A 106 5.17 9.29 -18.91
N MET A 107 5.09 9.02 -20.21
CA MET A 107 3.83 9.01 -20.95
C MET A 107 2.89 7.89 -20.47
N GLU A 108 3.40 6.68 -20.24
CA GLU A 108 2.58 5.53 -19.87
C GLU A 108 2.16 5.56 -18.41
N GLN A 109 3.09 5.86 -17.49
CA GLN A 109 2.84 5.76 -16.05
C GLN A 109 2.30 7.05 -15.43
N LEU A 110 2.68 8.24 -15.93
CA LEU A 110 2.10 9.49 -15.43
C LEU A 110 0.82 9.84 -16.18
N ASN A 111 0.83 9.74 -17.51
CA ASN A 111 -0.29 10.22 -18.32
C ASN A 111 -1.25 9.11 -18.78
N GLY A 112 -0.87 7.83 -18.70
CA GLY A 112 -1.70 6.72 -19.21
C GLY A 112 -1.78 6.67 -20.73
N ILE A 113 -0.85 7.33 -21.42
CA ILE A 113 -0.78 7.41 -22.88
C ILE A 113 -0.02 6.20 -23.41
N ARG A 114 -0.63 5.44 -24.32
CA ARG A 114 0.06 4.34 -25.02
C ARG A 114 0.97 4.94 -26.09
N VAL A 115 2.28 4.85 -25.90
CA VAL A 115 3.26 5.50 -26.79
C VAL A 115 3.15 5.07 -28.26
N GLN A 116 2.72 3.84 -28.52
CA GLN A 116 2.52 3.32 -29.88
C GLN A 116 1.43 4.09 -30.65
N LYS A 117 0.54 4.79 -29.95
CA LYS A 117 -0.51 5.64 -30.53
C LYS A 117 -0.13 7.13 -30.57
N SER A 118 1.02 7.50 -29.99
CA SER A 118 1.46 8.90 -29.80
C SER A 118 2.96 9.04 -30.08
N VAL A 119 3.42 8.47 -31.20
CA VAL A 119 4.85 8.44 -31.57
C VAL A 119 5.44 9.83 -31.71
N ARG A 120 4.67 10.79 -32.27
CA ARG A 120 5.11 12.18 -32.39
C ARG A 120 5.42 12.80 -31.03
N GLU A 121 4.51 12.69 -30.06
CA GLU A 121 4.73 13.17 -28.69
C GLU A 121 5.93 12.49 -28.02
N LEU A 122 6.15 11.20 -28.26
CA LEU A 122 7.33 10.48 -27.79
C LEU A 122 8.63 11.10 -28.36
N ASP A 123 8.68 11.34 -29.67
CA ASP A 123 9.86 11.93 -30.32
C ASP A 123 10.14 13.36 -29.84
N VAL A 124 9.09 14.16 -29.64
CA VAL A 124 9.24 15.50 -29.04
C VAL A 124 9.72 15.40 -27.59
N GLY A 125 9.18 14.46 -26.81
CA GLY A 125 9.61 14.25 -25.43
C GLY A 125 11.09 13.85 -25.34
N LYS A 126 11.59 13.01 -26.27
CA LYS A 126 13.01 12.65 -26.37
C LYS A 126 13.88 13.87 -26.65
N GLN A 127 13.46 14.72 -27.59
CA GLN A 127 14.19 15.96 -27.89
C GLN A 127 14.29 16.87 -26.66
N ILE A 128 13.19 17.03 -25.90
CA ILE A 128 13.18 17.82 -24.66
C ILE A 128 14.07 17.20 -23.58
N TYR A 129 14.04 15.87 -23.44
CA TYR A 129 14.93 15.14 -22.53
C TYR A 129 16.40 15.44 -22.86
N ASP A 130 16.76 15.45 -24.15
CA ASP A 130 18.12 15.77 -24.64
C ASP A 130 18.45 17.28 -24.61
N GLY A 131 17.59 18.11 -24.01
CA GLY A 131 17.82 19.55 -23.85
C GLY A 131 17.45 20.42 -25.05
N ARG A 132 16.75 19.86 -26.05
CA ARG A 132 16.28 20.61 -27.23
C ARG A 132 14.88 21.18 -26.97
N PRO A 133 14.60 22.46 -27.32
CA PRO A 133 13.27 23.02 -27.20
C PRO A 133 12.24 22.24 -28.02
N GLY A 134 11.06 22.00 -27.45
CA GLY A 134 9.96 21.30 -28.10
C GLY A 134 8.60 21.62 -27.48
N THR A 135 7.51 21.16 -28.11
CA THR A 135 6.14 21.29 -27.58
C THR A 135 5.57 19.92 -27.24
N PHE A 136 5.60 19.55 -25.97
CA PHE A 136 5.12 18.26 -25.46
C PHE A 136 3.75 18.46 -24.80
N LEU A 137 2.77 17.62 -25.14
CA LEU A 137 1.38 17.73 -24.64
C LEU A 137 0.81 19.16 -24.74
N GLY A 138 1.15 19.87 -25.82
CA GLY A 138 0.70 21.24 -26.07
C GLY A 138 1.40 22.34 -25.27
N LYS A 139 2.43 22.02 -24.47
CA LYS A 139 3.23 23.01 -23.70
C LYS A 139 4.69 22.99 -24.13
N SER A 140 5.33 24.16 -24.13
CA SER A 140 6.76 24.25 -24.44
C SER A 140 7.63 23.78 -23.28
N GLY A 141 8.71 23.07 -23.59
CA GLY A 141 9.74 22.64 -22.65
C GLY A 141 11.09 22.52 -23.35
N ALA A 142 12.18 22.57 -22.57
CA ALA A 142 13.54 22.43 -23.09
C ALA A 142 14.47 21.64 -22.16
N THR A 143 13.93 21.06 -21.08
CA THR A 143 14.69 20.30 -20.09
C THR A 143 13.91 19.06 -19.64
N GLN A 144 14.60 18.08 -19.09
CA GLN A 144 13.97 16.91 -18.44
C GLN A 144 12.99 17.33 -17.32
N SER A 145 13.31 18.38 -16.56
CA SER A 145 12.40 18.91 -15.53
C SER A 145 11.14 19.53 -16.14
N ASP A 146 11.24 20.21 -17.30
CA ASP A 146 10.07 20.71 -18.02
C ASP A 146 9.19 19.56 -18.50
N LEU A 147 9.80 18.51 -19.06
CA LEU A 147 9.07 17.32 -19.52
C LEU A 147 8.21 16.73 -18.40
N LEU A 148 8.80 16.50 -17.22
CA LEU A 148 8.09 15.99 -16.05
C LEU A 148 7.01 16.94 -15.55
N ARG A 149 7.32 18.24 -15.43
CA ARG A 149 6.35 19.26 -15.02
C ARG A 149 5.16 19.30 -15.97
N ILE A 150 5.39 19.30 -17.27
CA ILE A 150 4.34 19.30 -18.30
C ILE A 150 3.47 18.07 -18.17
N ALA A 151 4.08 16.87 -18.07
CA ALA A 151 3.37 15.61 -17.89
C ALA A 151 2.45 15.63 -16.66
N ILE A 152 2.96 16.09 -15.51
CA ILE A 152 2.26 16.10 -14.22
C ILE A 152 1.16 17.18 -14.15
N GLU A 153 1.32 18.29 -14.87
CA GLU A 153 0.29 19.32 -14.96
C GLU A 153 -0.81 19.01 -15.99
N ASP A 154 -0.58 18.04 -16.89
CA ASP A 154 -1.55 17.68 -17.92
C ASP A 154 -2.80 17.01 -17.31
N ARG A 155 -3.96 17.21 -17.95
CA ARG A 155 -5.23 16.66 -17.47
C ARG A 155 -5.21 15.13 -17.42
N SER A 156 -4.50 14.47 -18.34
CA SER A 156 -4.38 13.02 -18.37
C SER A 156 -3.66 12.47 -17.13
N PHE A 157 -2.75 13.24 -16.52
CA PHE A 157 -2.14 12.87 -15.24
C PHE A 157 -3.19 12.79 -14.14
N ALA A 158 -4.02 13.83 -13.97
CA ALA A 158 -5.09 13.83 -12.98
C ALA A 158 -6.02 12.62 -13.11
N GLN A 159 -6.40 12.30 -14.35
CA GLN A 159 -7.26 11.14 -14.65
C GLN A 159 -6.55 9.81 -14.29
N THR A 160 -5.33 9.62 -14.78
CA THR A 160 -4.58 8.37 -14.59
C THR A 160 -4.22 8.15 -13.13
N PHE A 161 -3.72 9.19 -12.46
CA PHE A 161 -3.34 9.18 -11.05
C PHE A 161 -4.53 8.82 -10.14
N LEU A 162 -5.64 9.55 -10.25
CA LEU A 162 -6.81 9.27 -9.42
C LEU A 162 -7.40 7.89 -9.71
N ALA A 163 -7.40 7.44 -10.97
CA ALA A 163 -7.99 6.15 -11.34
C ALA A 163 -7.14 5.00 -10.79
N ARG A 164 -5.81 5.17 -10.79
CA ARG A 164 -4.88 4.23 -10.18
C ARG A 164 -5.06 4.17 -8.67
N GLU A 165 -5.10 5.32 -7.98
CA GLU A 165 -5.29 5.36 -6.52
C GLU A 165 -6.66 4.80 -6.11
N TYR A 166 -7.73 5.13 -6.85
CA TYR A 166 -9.06 4.56 -6.61
C TYR A 166 -9.04 3.05 -6.76
N ARG A 167 -8.50 2.51 -7.86
CA ARG A 167 -8.39 1.05 -8.07
C ARG A 167 -7.52 0.38 -7.02
N ARG A 168 -6.47 1.04 -6.53
CA ARG A 168 -5.61 0.51 -5.44
C ARG A 168 -6.42 0.30 -4.16
N ILE A 169 -7.26 1.26 -3.79
CA ILE A 169 -8.05 1.22 -2.56
C ILE A 169 -9.35 0.44 -2.77
N VAL A 170 -10.17 0.83 -3.72
CA VAL A 170 -11.53 0.30 -3.88
C VAL A 170 -11.54 -1.04 -4.63
N ARG A 171 -10.49 -1.36 -5.41
CA ARG A 171 -10.38 -2.59 -6.22
C ARG A 171 -11.51 -2.74 -7.24
N ALA A 172 -12.08 -1.62 -7.67
CA ALA A 172 -13.09 -1.54 -8.71
C ALA A 172 -12.76 -0.37 -9.65
N GLU A 173 -13.37 -0.36 -10.83
CA GLU A 173 -13.33 0.80 -11.72
C GLU A 173 -14.20 1.92 -11.14
N PRO A 174 -13.77 3.19 -11.25
CA PRO A 174 -14.54 4.31 -10.73
C PRO A 174 -15.77 4.59 -11.61
N ASP A 175 -16.88 5.01 -10.99
CA ASP A 175 -18.04 5.52 -11.71
C ASP A 175 -17.65 6.74 -12.55
N LYS A 176 -17.96 6.72 -13.86
CA LYS A 176 -17.46 7.72 -14.82
C LYS A 176 -17.89 9.14 -14.46
N THR A 177 -19.11 9.32 -13.98
CA THR A 177 -19.67 10.65 -13.71
C THR A 177 -19.06 11.25 -12.45
N ARG A 178 -19.13 10.53 -11.32
CA ARG A 178 -18.51 10.97 -10.06
C ARG A 178 -17.01 11.21 -10.23
N PHE A 179 -16.36 10.32 -10.96
CA PHE A 179 -14.91 10.39 -11.15
C PHE A 179 -14.48 11.58 -12.02
N ALA A 180 -15.28 11.98 -13.02
CA ALA A 180 -15.00 13.18 -13.80
C ALA A 180 -14.99 14.45 -12.92
N ASP A 181 -15.85 14.51 -11.91
CA ASP A 181 -15.90 15.63 -10.95
C ASP A 181 -14.69 15.66 -10.02
N GLU A 182 -14.29 14.50 -9.50
CA GLU A 182 -13.08 14.33 -8.69
C GLU A 182 -11.81 14.73 -9.49
N VAL A 183 -11.71 14.31 -10.76
CA VAL A 183 -10.62 14.71 -11.67
C VAL A 183 -10.60 16.22 -11.90
N ARG A 184 -11.75 16.85 -12.13
CA ARG A 184 -11.83 18.32 -12.30
C ARG A 184 -11.41 19.07 -11.04
N ARG A 185 -11.85 18.62 -9.87
CA ARG A 185 -11.46 19.19 -8.57
C ARG A 185 -9.96 19.10 -8.35
N PHE A 186 -9.38 17.90 -8.51
CA PHE A 186 -7.94 17.68 -8.36
C PHE A 186 -7.11 18.43 -9.41
N GLN A 187 -7.60 18.55 -10.64
CA GLN A 187 -6.91 19.31 -11.68
C GLN A 187 -6.76 20.79 -11.27
N ARG A 188 -7.85 21.38 -10.75
CA ARG A 188 -7.91 22.77 -10.28
C ARG A 188 -7.09 22.99 -9.02
N ASP A 189 -7.19 22.09 -8.06
CA ASP A 189 -6.47 22.16 -6.79
C ASP A 189 -5.99 20.76 -6.36
N PRO A 190 -4.68 20.47 -6.47
CA PRO A 190 -4.10 19.20 -6.01
C PRO A 190 -4.28 18.93 -4.51
N GLY A 191 -4.49 19.97 -3.69
CA GLY A 191 -4.76 19.86 -2.26
C GLY A 191 -6.06 19.13 -1.95
N GLU A 192 -7.02 19.15 -2.88
CA GLU A 192 -8.31 18.44 -2.79
C GLU A 192 -8.15 16.91 -2.75
N PHE A 193 -6.98 16.38 -3.13
CA PHE A 193 -6.73 14.94 -3.11
C PHE A 193 -7.03 14.32 -1.74
N ARG A 194 -6.66 14.98 -0.64
CA ARG A 194 -6.92 14.44 0.71
C ARG A 194 -8.41 14.23 0.96
N ALA A 195 -9.25 15.19 0.56
CA ALA A 195 -10.70 15.11 0.73
C ALA A 195 -11.32 14.06 -0.21
N ILE A 196 -10.85 13.98 -1.46
CA ILE A 196 -11.26 12.96 -2.43
C ILE A 196 -10.92 11.56 -1.88
N PHE A 197 -9.68 11.38 -1.44
CA PHE A 197 -9.15 10.12 -0.91
C PHE A 197 -9.90 9.68 0.35
N ALA A 198 -10.18 10.60 1.28
CA ALA A 198 -11.02 10.32 2.45
C ALA A 198 -12.43 9.86 2.05
N GLY A 199 -13.04 10.52 1.06
CA GLY A 199 -14.38 10.19 0.56
C GLY A 199 -14.49 8.80 -0.07
N TRP A 200 -13.38 8.19 -0.52
CA TRP A 200 -13.40 6.81 -1.01
C TRP A 200 -13.56 5.79 0.13
N PHE A 201 -13.03 6.05 1.32
CA PHE A 201 -13.19 5.16 2.48
C PHE A 201 -14.62 5.16 3.03
N ALA A 202 -15.37 6.25 2.80
CA ALA A 202 -16.79 6.36 3.13
C ALA A 202 -17.73 5.79 2.05
N SER A 203 -17.18 5.28 0.93
CA SER A 203 -17.98 4.81 -0.21
C SER A 203 -18.54 3.40 -0.01
N ALA A 204 -19.67 3.12 -0.65
CA ALA A 204 -20.30 1.80 -0.63
C ALA A 204 -19.43 0.75 -1.36
N GLU A 205 -18.65 1.18 -2.34
CA GLU A 205 -17.73 0.35 -3.11
C GLU A 205 -16.56 -0.12 -2.24
N TRP A 206 -15.99 0.76 -1.42
CA TRP A 206 -14.98 0.35 -0.45
C TRP A 206 -15.55 -0.65 0.57
N GLU A 207 -16.76 -0.41 1.08
CA GLU A 207 -17.43 -1.37 1.98
C GLU A 207 -17.69 -2.72 1.33
N ALA A 208 -18.10 -2.73 0.06
CA ALA A 208 -18.27 -3.95 -0.72
C ALA A 208 -16.95 -4.71 -0.84
N ARG A 209 -15.84 -4.01 -1.13
CA ARG A 209 -14.50 -4.61 -1.17
C ARG A 209 -14.09 -5.22 0.17
N VAL A 210 -14.33 -4.52 1.28
CA VAL A 210 -14.00 -5.03 2.62
C VAL A 210 -14.79 -6.30 2.94
N ARG A 211 -16.03 -6.42 2.46
CA ARG A 211 -16.85 -7.64 2.61
C ARG A 211 -16.35 -8.78 1.73
N SER A 212 -16.00 -8.51 0.47
CA SER A 212 -15.53 -9.55 -0.45
C SER A 212 -14.12 -10.03 -0.13
N ARG A 213 -13.33 -9.19 0.55
CA ARG A 213 -11.90 -9.35 0.82
C ARG A 213 -11.08 -9.43 -0.47
N VAL A 214 -9.79 -9.11 -0.36
CA VAL A 214 -8.85 -9.28 -1.47
C VAL A 214 -7.54 -9.85 -0.98
N THR A 215 -6.85 -10.59 -1.84
CA THR A 215 -5.53 -11.13 -1.53
C THR A 215 -4.55 -10.00 -1.21
N ALA A 216 -3.88 -10.12 -0.06
CA ALA A 216 -2.82 -9.23 0.35
C ALA A 216 -1.59 -9.40 -0.56
N PRO A 217 -1.10 -8.32 -1.19
CA PRO A 217 0.20 -8.31 -1.84
C PRO A 217 1.30 -8.73 -0.85
N ASN A 218 2.39 -9.32 -1.35
CA ASN A 218 3.48 -9.85 -0.52
C ASN A 218 3.96 -8.86 0.55
N ARG A 219 4.16 -7.58 0.20
CA ARG A 219 4.58 -6.56 1.17
C ARG A 219 3.58 -6.37 2.33
N LEU A 220 2.28 -6.34 2.05
CA LEU A 220 1.26 -6.14 3.09
C LEU A 220 1.17 -7.37 3.96
N TRP A 221 1.29 -8.56 3.35
CA TRP A 221 1.33 -9.82 4.09
C TRP A 221 2.55 -9.91 5.02
N ILE A 222 3.75 -9.50 4.57
CA ILE A 222 4.96 -9.46 5.41
C ILE A 222 4.76 -8.51 6.60
N GLN A 223 4.26 -7.30 6.33
CA GLN A 223 3.96 -6.30 7.36
C GLN A 223 2.96 -6.86 8.39
N ALA A 224 1.89 -7.51 7.90
CA ALA A 224 0.90 -8.16 8.75
C ALA A 224 1.51 -9.22 9.64
N LEU A 225 2.27 -10.15 9.06
CA LEU A 225 2.90 -11.25 9.77
C LEU A 225 3.81 -10.76 10.90
N TYR A 226 4.62 -9.74 10.63
CA TYR A 226 5.51 -9.17 11.64
C TYR A 226 4.74 -8.47 12.77
N VAL A 227 3.74 -7.65 12.43
CA VAL A 227 2.93 -6.99 13.45
C VAL A 227 2.14 -8.00 14.28
N ASP A 228 1.50 -8.97 13.62
CA ASP A 228 0.66 -9.96 14.29
C ASP A 228 1.48 -11.02 15.06
N LEU A 229 2.73 -11.28 14.73
CA LEU A 229 3.55 -12.25 15.48
C LEU A 229 4.51 -11.61 16.47
N LEU A 230 5.08 -10.45 16.13
CA LEU A 230 6.15 -9.81 16.90
C LEU A 230 5.72 -8.48 17.55
N GLY A 231 4.52 -7.99 17.26
CA GLY A 231 4.03 -6.71 17.80
C GLY A 231 4.80 -5.49 17.28
N ARG A 232 5.50 -5.63 16.14
CA ARG A 232 6.26 -4.55 15.48
C ARG A 232 6.26 -4.74 13.96
N PRO A 233 6.43 -3.67 13.16
CA PRO A 233 6.75 -3.83 11.75
C PRO A 233 8.12 -4.51 11.54
N PRO A 234 8.34 -5.13 10.37
CA PRO A 234 9.66 -5.61 9.96
C PRO A 234 10.61 -4.41 9.78
N GLN A 235 11.89 -4.64 10.06
CA GLN A 235 12.95 -3.74 9.64
C GLN A 235 13.05 -3.71 8.11
N ALA A 236 13.59 -2.62 7.54
CA ALA A 236 13.67 -2.46 6.09
C ALA A 236 14.37 -3.63 5.38
N ASP A 237 15.46 -4.14 5.96
CA ASP A 237 16.19 -5.30 5.42
C ASP A 237 15.42 -6.62 5.52
N GLU A 238 14.68 -6.83 6.62
CA GLU A 238 13.80 -7.99 6.79
C GLU A 238 12.72 -7.98 5.71
N ALA A 239 12.02 -6.85 5.56
CA ALA A 239 10.97 -6.67 4.57
C ALA A 239 11.48 -6.88 3.14
N ARG A 240 12.64 -6.30 2.81
CA ARG A 240 13.26 -6.41 1.49
C ARG A 240 13.57 -7.86 1.14
N ARG A 241 14.30 -8.59 2.00
CA ARG A 241 14.71 -9.98 1.72
C ARG A 241 13.51 -10.89 1.51
N LEU A 242 12.49 -10.78 2.37
CA LEU A 242 11.29 -11.59 2.29
C LEU A 242 10.47 -11.25 1.03
N ARG A 243 10.37 -9.97 0.69
CA ARG A 243 9.68 -9.53 -0.51
C ARG A 243 10.37 -10.05 -1.77
N THR A 244 11.70 -9.89 -1.89
CA THR A 244 12.45 -10.43 -3.03
C THR A 244 12.27 -11.93 -3.19
N ALA A 245 12.24 -12.69 -2.09
CA ALA A 245 12.01 -14.13 -2.13
C ALA A 245 10.59 -14.49 -2.61
N LEU A 246 9.57 -13.72 -2.23
CA LEU A 246 8.18 -13.99 -2.61
C LEU A 246 7.84 -13.48 -4.02
N ASP A 247 8.34 -12.31 -4.43
CA ASP A 247 8.04 -11.70 -5.73
C ASP A 247 8.63 -12.51 -6.90
N GLY A 248 9.63 -13.37 -6.64
CA GLY A 248 10.22 -14.28 -7.63
C GLY A 248 9.43 -15.57 -7.89
N LEU A 249 8.30 -15.79 -7.21
CA LEU A 249 7.52 -17.02 -7.30
C LEU A 249 6.18 -16.81 -8.00
N SER A 250 5.75 -17.80 -8.79
CA SER A 250 4.42 -17.83 -9.40
C SER A 250 3.32 -18.14 -8.38
N ASP A 251 3.62 -18.99 -7.39
CA ASP A 251 2.79 -19.24 -6.21
C ASP A 251 3.60 -19.01 -4.93
N THR A 252 3.11 -18.13 -4.07
CA THR A 252 3.76 -17.74 -2.83
C THR A 252 3.25 -18.50 -1.61
N GLY A 253 2.14 -19.25 -1.72
CA GLY A 253 1.48 -19.92 -0.60
C GLY A 253 2.39 -20.84 0.23
N PRO A 254 3.15 -21.76 -0.41
CA PRO A 254 4.08 -22.65 0.30
C PRO A 254 5.17 -21.86 1.05
N LEU A 255 5.80 -20.87 0.41
CA LEU A 255 6.85 -20.09 1.05
C LEU A 255 6.30 -19.21 2.18
N ARG A 256 5.12 -18.60 2.00
CA ARG A 256 4.44 -17.85 3.08
C ARG A 256 4.21 -18.72 4.32
N SER A 257 3.84 -19.98 4.11
CA SER A 257 3.65 -20.94 5.20
C SER A 257 4.97 -21.30 5.90
N VAL A 258 6.06 -21.49 5.15
CA VAL A 258 7.39 -21.72 5.72
C VAL A 258 7.88 -20.51 6.51
N LEU A 259 7.71 -19.30 5.98
CA LEU A 259 8.11 -18.07 6.65
C LEU A 259 7.36 -17.84 7.97
N ALA A 260 6.04 -18.09 7.98
CA ALA A 260 5.24 -18.06 9.20
C ALA A 260 5.76 -19.07 10.24
N ARG A 261 6.09 -20.29 9.81
CA ARG A 261 6.67 -21.32 10.68
C ARG A 261 8.00 -20.89 11.28
N VAL A 262 8.92 -20.38 10.44
CA VAL A 262 10.24 -19.91 10.85
C VAL A 262 10.14 -18.79 11.88
N LEU A 263 9.25 -17.82 11.67
CA LEU A 263 9.04 -16.75 12.65
C LEU A 263 8.50 -17.28 13.97
N ILE A 264 7.47 -18.14 13.95
CA ILE A 264 6.90 -18.74 15.17
C ILE A 264 7.95 -19.56 15.94
N ASP A 265 8.77 -20.33 15.23
CA ASP A 265 9.80 -21.18 15.84
C ASP A 265 11.08 -20.41 16.23
N SER A 266 11.23 -19.13 15.85
CA SER A 266 12.42 -18.32 16.16
C SER A 266 12.62 -18.01 17.65
N GLY A 267 11.60 -18.24 18.48
CA GLY A 267 11.57 -17.84 19.89
C GLY A 267 11.29 -16.35 20.13
N ALA A 268 11.23 -15.52 19.07
CA ALA A 268 10.91 -14.10 19.20
C ALA A 268 9.41 -13.82 19.36
N VAL A 269 8.55 -14.74 18.91
CA VAL A 269 7.10 -14.64 19.03
C VAL A 269 6.69 -14.96 20.47
N LYS A 270 6.08 -13.98 21.14
CA LYS A 270 5.57 -14.15 22.51
C LYS A 270 4.27 -14.95 22.48
N VAL A 271 4.39 -16.26 22.62
CA VAL A 271 3.24 -17.17 22.73
C VAL A 271 3.16 -17.68 24.18
N PRO A 272 2.00 -17.57 24.85
CA PRO A 272 1.84 -18.09 26.21
C PRO A 272 2.06 -19.61 26.25
N GLU A 273 2.58 -20.10 27.36
CA GLU A 273 2.68 -21.54 27.60
C GLU A 273 1.28 -22.14 27.74
N LYS A 274 1.09 -23.37 27.25
CA LYS A 274 -0.23 -24.03 27.24
C LYS A 274 -0.88 -24.06 28.62
N ALA A 275 -0.10 -24.37 29.66
CA ALA A 275 -0.56 -24.46 31.04
C ALA A 275 -1.01 -23.11 31.63
N THR A 276 -0.58 -21.99 31.06
CA THR A 276 -0.93 -20.63 31.53
C THR A 276 -2.23 -20.09 30.91
N ILE A 277 -2.79 -20.80 29.92
CA ILE A 277 -4.02 -20.42 29.24
C ILE A 277 -5.20 -21.08 29.97
N SER A 278 -5.79 -20.36 30.93
CA SER A 278 -6.92 -20.86 31.74
C SER A 278 -8.24 -20.94 30.98
N ASP A 279 -8.44 -20.06 29.98
CA ASP A 279 -9.61 -20.06 29.09
C ASP A 279 -9.16 -20.10 27.62
N PRO A 280 -9.03 -21.32 27.05
CA PRO A 280 -8.70 -21.49 25.64
C PRO A 280 -9.73 -20.85 24.70
N THR A 281 -11.00 -20.79 25.09
CA THR A 281 -12.07 -20.22 24.26
C THR A 281 -11.87 -18.73 24.09
N ALA A 282 -11.66 -18.00 25.19
CA ALA A 282 -11.37 -16.56 25.14
C ALA A 282 -10.06 -16.27 24.40
N TRP A 283 -9.02 -17.09 24.62
CA TRP A 283 -7.74 -16.92 23.93
C TRP A 283 -7.86 -17.10 22.42
N VAL A 284 -8.50 -18.18 21.95
CA VAL A 284 -8.74 -18.42 20.52
C VAL A 284 -9.63 -17.33 19.91
N ALA A 285 -10.72 -16.96 20.57
CA ALA A 285 -11.59 -15.87 20.11
C ALA A 285 -10.81 -14.55 19.93
N GLY A 286 -9.92 -14.24 20.87
CA GLY A 286 -9.01 -13.09 20.78
C GLY A 286 -8.11 -13.15 19.55
N LEU A 287 -7.58 -14.32 19.18
CA LEU A 287 -6.77 -14.50 17.99
C LEU A 287 -7.56 -14.23 16.70
N PHE A 288 -8.82 -14.68 16.58
CA PHE A 288 -9.66 -14.37 15.41
C PHE A 288 -9.91 -12.87 15.25
N LYS A 289 -10.27 -12.17 16.33
CA LYS A 289 -10.44 -10.71 16.30
C LYS A 289 -9.15 -10.02 15.88
N ARG A 290 -8.01 -10.50 16.38
CA ARG A 290 -6.70 -9.91 16.12
C ARG A 290 -6.24 -10.13 14.68
N LEU A 291 -6.20 -11.38 14.24
CA LEU A 291 -5.62 -11.83 12.98
C LEU A 291 -6.57 -11.67 11.79
N PHE A 292 -7.87 -11.88 11.97
CA PHE A 292 -8.87 -11.78 10.88
C PHE A 292 -9.75 -10.54 10.97
N GLY A 293 -9.76 -9.84 12.10
CA GLY A 293 -10.59 -8.63 12.27
C GLY A 293 -12.09 -8.92 12.38
N ARG A 294 -12.46 -10.13 12.77
CA ARG A 294 -13.85 -10.57 13.00
C ARG A 294 -13.92 -11.54 14.19
N GLU A 295 -15.14 -11.80 14.66
CA GLU A 295 -15.40 -12.88 15.60
C GLU A 295 -15.23 -14.24 14.92
N ALA A 296 -14.78 -15.23 15.69
CA ALA A 296 -14.84 -16.62 15.29
C ALA A 296 -16.29 -17.11 15.28
N SER A 297 -16.63 -18.00 14.35
CA SER A 297 -17.92 -18.69 14.38
C SER A 297 -17.94 -19.70 15.55
N ALA A 298 -19.14 -20.12 15.97
CA ALA A 298 -19.29 -21.12 17.01
C ALA A 298 -18.67 -22.49 16.64
N GLU A 299 -18.60 -22.80 15.34
CA GLU A 299 -17.95 -24.01 14.84
C GLU A 299 -16.43 -23.87 14.85
N GLU A 300 -15.89 -22.77 14.32
CA GLU A 300 -14.45 -22.49 14.34
C GLU A 300 -13.90 -22.50 15.78
N LEU A 301 -14.58 -21.85 16.73
CA LEU A 301 -14.17 -21.89 18.14
C LEU A 301 -14.16 -23.31 18.68
N ARG A 302 -15.20 -24.09 18.39
CA ARG A 302 -15.30 -25.48 18.88
C ARG A 302 -14.16 -26.33 18.33
N GLU A 303 -13.85 -26.22 17.05
CA GLU A 303 -12.78 -26.98 16.41
C GLU A 303 -11.40 -26.61 16.99
N PHE A 304 -11.08 -25.31 17.05
CA PHE A 304 -9.80 -24.85 17.57
C PHE A 304 -9.63 -25.14 19.07
N VAL A 305 -10.68 -25.00 19.88
CA VAL A 305 -10.64 -25.33 21.32
C VAL A 305 -10.51 -26.84 21.54
N THR A 306 -11.25 -27.65 20.76
CA THR A 306 -11.11 -29.11 20.83
C THR A 306 -9.69 -29.54 20.46
N ALA A 307 -9.14 -29.01 19.37
CA ALA A 307 -7.76 -29.27 18.97
C ALA A 307 -6.77 -28.80 20.03
N PHE A 308 -7.01 -27.66 20.68
CA PHE A 308 -6.16 -27.14 21.75
C PHE A 308 -6.05 -28.11 22.94
N HIS A 309 -7.11 -28.87 23.25
CA HIS A 309 -7.08 -29.86 24.33
C HIS A 309 -6.28 -31.13 24.01
N ASP A 310 -5.93 -31.39 22.76
CA ASP A 310 -5.01 -32.47 22.39
C ASP A 310 -3.63 -32.23 23.02
N PRO A 311 -3.02 -33.18 23.77
CA PRO A 311 -1.71 -33.02 24.38
C PRO A 311 -0.59 -32.56 23.44
N ALA A 312 -0.62 -33.00 22.17
CA ALA A 312 0.37 -32.64 21.17
C ALA A 312 0.14 -31.23 20.58
N CYS A 313 -1.06 -30.67 20.71
CA CYS A 313 -1.36 -29.33 20.25
C CYS A 313 -0.71 -28.29 21.17
N ARG A 314 0.18 -27.47 20.59
CA ARG A 314 0.82 -26.35 21.27
C ARG A 314 0.11 -25.05 20.87
N PRO A 315 0.13 -23.99 21.71
CA PRO A 315 -0.35 -22.67 21.34
C PRO A 315 0.23 -22.16 20.00
N GLN A 316 1.50 -22.46 19.72
CA GLN A 316 2.16 -22.18 18.44
C GLN A 316 1.48 -22.89 17.25
N THR A 317 0.94 -24.09 17.45
CA THR A 317 0.21 -24.85 16.41
C THR A 317 -1.07 -24.13 16.02
N VAL A 318 -1.83 -23.62 17.01
CA VAL A 318 -3.04 -22.81 16.75
C VAL A 318 -2.68 -21.54 15.99
N LEU A 319 -1.65 -20.81 16.45
CA LEU A 319 -1.21 -19.59 15.80
C LEU A 319 -0.77 -19.85 14.35
N TYR A 320 0.02 -20.90 14.13
CA TYR A 320 0.48 -21.31 12.81
C TYR A 320 -0.67 -21.64 11.86
N ALA A 321 -1.67 -22.40 12.33
CA ALA A 321 -2.86 -22.73 11.54
C ALA A 321 -3.62 -21.46 11.13
N LEU A 322 -3.77 -20.48 12.03
CA LEU A 322 -4.48 -19.25 11.73
C LEU A 322 -3.73 -18.37 10.71
N VAL A 323 -2.42 -18.18 10.85
CA VAL A 323 -1.65 -17.30 9.94
C VAL A 323 -1.32 -17.94 8.59
N THR A 324 -1.48 -19.27 8.47
CA THR A 324 -1.37 -19.97 7.17
C THR A 324 -2.73 -20.21 6.51
N HIS A 325 -3.83 -19.97 7.22
CA HIS A 325 -5.19 -20.06 6.66
C HIS A 325 -5.37 -19.09 5.47
N PRO A 326 -6.09 -19.47 4.40
CA PRO A 326 -6.34 -18.61 3.25
C PRO A 326 -6.95 -17.26 3.61
N GLU A 327 -7.79 -17.21 4.64
CA GLU A 327 -8.37 -15.96 5.13
C GLU A 327 -7.31 -14.94 5.58
N TYR A 328 -6.26 -15.38 6.27
CA TYR A 328 -5.17 -14.50 6.70
C TYR A 328 -4.44 -13.83 5.54
N GLN A 329 -4.47 -14.50 4.38
CA GLN A 329 -3.86 -14.03 3.15
C GLN A 329 -4.70 -12.94 2.48
N THR A 330 -5.87 -12.61 3.03
CA THR A 330 -6.82 -11.63 2.51
C THR A 330 -7.14 -10.54 3.54
N TYR A 331 -7.63 -9.38 3.09
CA TYR A 331 -8.03 -8.28 3.97
C TYR A 331 -9.21 -7.45 3.43
#